data_AF-A0A968TXP4-F1
#
_entry.id   AF-A0A968TXP4-F1
#
_cell.length_a   1.000
_cell.length_b   1.000
_cell.length_c   1.000
_cell.angle_alpha   90.00
_cell.angle_beta   90.00
_cell.angle_gamma   90.00
#
_symmetry.space_group_name_H-M   'P 1'
#
loop_
_entity.id
_entity.type
_entity.pdbx_description
1 polymer ?
#
loop_
_entity_poly.entity_id
_entity_poly.type
_entity_poly.pdbx_seq_one_letter_code
_entity_poly.pdbx_strand_id
1 'polypeptide(L)'
;MNLQDATFPAALRQAVSQLEVGQVSDPVALDSGFAVLKLERKNEGAGLKLTDVKEELEMRVTRQMQQMLMQRLAREVVLQSDLVIMDPALSKSYAQAKAALLGGN
;
A
#
# COMPACT_ATOMS: atom_id res chain seq x y z
N MET A 1 -18.61 5.41 -2.81
CA MET A 1 -17.88 6.58 -2.29
C MET A 1 -17.20 6.14 -1.00
N ASN A 2 -15.87 6.21 -0.90
CA ASN A 2 -15.11 5.70 0.25
C ASN A 2 -14.70 6.88 1.15
N LEU A 3 -15.08 6.84 2.43
CA LEU A 3 -14.79 7.91 3.39
C LEU A 3 -13.30 7.95 3.80
N GLN A 4 -12.49 6.96 3.41
CA GLN A 4 -11.04 6.91 3.67
C GLN A 4 -10.18 7.48 2.54
N ASP A 5 -10.81 8.02 1.49
CA ASP A 5 -10.08 8.66 0.40
C ASP A 5 -9.40 9.96 0.89
N ALA A 6 -8.11 10.12 0.59
CA ALA A 6 -7.31 11.29 0.97
C ALA A 6 -7.84 12.60 0.36
N THR A 7 -8.75 12.50 -0.62
CA THR A 7 -9.43 13.63 -1.23
C THR A 7 -10.41 14.34 -0.27
N PHE A 8 -10.83 13.70 0.84
CA PHE A 8 -11.74 14.33 1.82
C PHE A 8 -11.00 14.93 3.03
N PRO A 9 -11.26 16.21 3.37
CA PRO A 9 -10.70 16.84 4.56
C PRO A 9 -11.02 16.05 5.84
N ALA A 10 -10.07 16.04 6.78
CA ALA A 10 -10.21 15.32 8.05
C ALA A 10 -11.46 15.78 8.84
N ALA A 11 -11.75 17.08 8.84
CA ALA A 11 -12.94 17.65 9.49
C ALA A 11 -14.25 17.07 8.92
N LEU A 12 -14.31 16.81 7.61
CA LEU A 12 -15.48 16.22 6.96
C LEU A 12 -15.66 14.75 7.38
N ARG A 13 -14.56 13.99 7.42
CA ARG A 13 -14.58 12.57 7.85
C ARG A 13 -15.05 12.43 9.30
N GLN A 14 -14.58 13.32 10.18
CA GLN A 14 -14.98 13.34 11.58
C GLN A 14 -16.47 13.69 11.73
N ALA A 15 -16.95 14.71 11.02
CA ALA A 15 -18.37 15.07 11.06
C ALA A 15 -19.28 13.92 10.59
N VAL A 16 -18.97 13.28 9.46
CA VAL A 16 -19.76 12.14 8.94
C VAL A 16 -19.76 10.95 9.92
N SER A 17 -18.66 10.72 10.64
CA SER A 17 -18.57 9.60 11.61
C SER A 17 -19.50 9.74 12.81
N GLN A 18 -19.90 10.97 13.14
CA GLN A 18 -20.76 11.30 14.29
C GLN A 18 -22.25 11.42 13.90
N LEU A 19 -22.58 11.41 12.61
CA LEU A 19 -23.96 11.52 12.14
C LEU A 19 -24.67 10.17 12.11
N GLU A 20 -25.95 10.20 12.49
CA GLU A 20 -26.88 9.11 12.25
C GLU A 20 -27.47 9.19 10.84
N VAL A 21 -27.93 8.04 10.31
CA VAL A 21 -28.55 8.00 8.99
C VAL A 21 -29.83 8.84 9.01
N GLY A 22 -29.94 9.79 8.08
CA GLY A 22 -31.01 10.77 7.98
C GLY A 22 -30.68 12.12 8.64
N GLN A 23 -29.62 12.18 9.47
CA GLN A 23 -29.25 13.38 10.22
C GLN A 23 -28.47 14.38 9.35
N VAL A 24 -28.73 15.66 9.57
CA VAL A 24 -27.99 16.79 9.00
C VAL A 24 -26.98 17.28 10.04
N SER A 25 -25.75 17.54 9.61
CA SER A 25 -24.69 18.07 10.48
C SER A 25 -24.86 19.54 10.77
N ASP A 26 -24.25 19.98 11.87
CA ASP A 26 -23.92 21.38 12.05
C ASP A 26 -22.92 21.85 10.97
N PRO A 27 -22.80 23.16 10.71
CA PRO A 27 -21.83 23.69 9.75
C PRO A 27 -20.40 23.29 10.12
N VAL A 28 -19.76 22.52 9.23
CA VAL A 28 -18.36 22.08 9.36
C VAL A 28 -17.47 23.12 8.71
N ALA A 29 -16.56 23.72 9.47
CA ALA A 29 -15.54 24.61 8.94
C ALA A 29 -14.44 23.81 8.21
N LEU A 30 -14.13 24.24 7.01
CA LEU A 30 -13.07 23.71 6.14
C LEU A 30 -12.11 24.86 5.78
N ASP A 31 -10.90 24.53 5.38
CA ASP A 31 -9.90 25.53 4.96
C ASP A 31 -10.39 26.39 3.78
N SER A 32 -11.35 25.87 3.00
CA SER A 32 -11.95 26.54 1.84
C SER A 32 -13.35 27.13 2.09
N GLY A 33 -13.90 27.07 3.32
CA GLY A 33 -15.25 27.59 3.63
C GLY A 33 -16.04 26.73 4.62
N PHE A 34 -17.36 26.65 4.47
CA PHE A 34 -18.24 25.87 5.34
C PHE A 34 -19.01 24.81 4.55
N ALA A 35 -19.21 23.64 5.14
CA ALA A 35 -19.99 22.54 4.57
C ALA A 35 -21.08 22.08 5.54
N VAL A 36 -22.26 21.76 5.00
CA VAL A 36 -23.36 21.11 5.73
C VAL A 36 -23.61 19.76 5.06
N LEU A 37 -23.68 18.69 5.86
CA LEU A 37 -23.72 17.32 5.38
C LEU A 37 -25.01 16.65 5.83
N LYS A 38 -25.65 15.87 4.96
CA LYS A 38 -26.75 14.96 5.34
C LYS A 38 -26.32 13.54 5.08
N LEU A 39 -26.36 12.69 6.10
CA LEU A 39 -26.03 11.28 5.92
C LEU A 39 -27.25 10.56 5.33
N GLU A 40 -27.23 10.22 4.05
CA GLU A 40 -28.38 9.53 3.43
C GLU A 40 -28.44 8.05 3.78
N ARG A 41 -27.29 7.36 3.73
CA ARG A 41 -27.16 5.93 4.00
C ARG A 41 -25.75 5.64 4.49
N LYS A 42 -25.65 4.74 5.47
CA LYS A 42 -24.38 4.15 5.89
C LYS A 42 -24.27 2.79 5.21
N ASN A 43 -23.38 2.67 4.24
CA ASN A 43 -23.02 1.35 3.74
C ASN A 43 -22.10 0.75 4.80
N GLU A 44 -22.55 -0.31 5.45
CA GLU A 44 -21.64 -1.14 6.24
C GLU A 44 -20.54 -1.58 5.28
N GLY A 45 -19.31 -1.10 5.52
CA GLY A 45 -18.16 -1.62 4.80
C GLY A 45 -18.23 -3.13 4.98
N ALA A 46 -18.29 -3.87 3.86
CA ALA A 46 -18.51 -5.31 3.85
C ALA A 46 -17.75 -5.89 5.04
N GLY A 47 -18.50 -6.38 6.03
CA GLY A 47 -17.98 -6.79 7.33
C GLY A 47 -17.16 -8.05 7.18
N LEU A 48 -16.09 -7.99 6.41
CA LEU A 48 -14.98 -8.92 6.48
C LEU A 48 -14.40 -8.67 7.86
N LYS A 49 -14.73 -9.55 8.79
CA LYS A 49 -14.03 -9.56 10.08
C LYS A 49 -12.56 -9.70 9.75
N LEU A 50 -11.69 -9.02 10.47
CA LEU A 50 -10.24 -9.13 10.24
C LEU A 50 -9.80 -10.60 10.22
N THR A 51 -10.49 -11.49 10.95
CA THR A 51 -10.33 -12.95 10.92
C THR A 51 -10.49 -13.58 9.53
N ASP A 52 -11.44 -13.10 8.73
CA ASP A 52 -11.82 -13.70 7.45
C ASP A 52 -10.82 -13.37 6.34
N VAL A 53 -10.08 -12.26 6.51
CA VAL A 53 -9.01 -11.82 5.60
C VAL A 53 -7.61 -11.98 6.19
N LYS A 54 -7.50 -12.38 7.47
CA LYS A 54 -6.22 -12.47 8.17
C LYS A 54 -5.28 -13.43 7.46
N GLU A 55 -5.76 -14.61 7.10
CA GLU A 55 -4.95 -15.63 6.43
C GLU A 55 -4.48 -15.14 5.05
N GLU A 56 -5.36 -14.52 4.27
CA GLU A 56 -5.00 -13.98 2.95
C GLU A 56 -3.98 -12.83 3.08
N LEU A 57 -4.18 -11.96 4.06
CA LEU A 57 -3.32 -10.81 4.31
C LEU A 57 -1.96 -11.28 4.86
N GLU A 58 -1.94 -12.27 5.74
CA GLU A 58 -0.74 -12.88 6.29
C GLU A 58 0.06 -13.58 5.19
N MET A 59 -0.59 -14.33 4.30
CA MET A 59 0.07 -14.91 3.12
C MET A 59 0.65 -13.83 2.20
N ARG A 60 -0.07 -12.73 1.99
CA ARG A 60 0.37 -11.63 1.14
C ARG A 60 1.57 -10.91 1.72
N VAL A 61 1.51 -10.54 3.00
CA VAL A 61 2.61 -9.88 3.72
C VAL A 61 3.83 -10.80 3.78
N THR A 62 3.63 -12.09 4.10
CA THR A 62 4.72 -13.07 4.14
C THR A 62 5.42 -13.17 2.78
N ARG A 63 4.65 -13.25 1.69
CA ARG A 63 5.21 -13.32 0.33
C ARG A 63 6.00 -12.07 -0.03
N GLN A 64 5.48 -10.89 0.31
CA GLN A 64 6.17 -9.62 0.06
C GLN A 64 7.49 -9.54 0.85
N MET A 65 7.47 -9.92 2.13
CA MET A 65 8.66 -9.93 2.98
C MET A 65 9.71 -10.93 2.47
N GLN A 66 9.28 -12.13 2.06
CA GLN A 66 10.17 -13.14 1.46
C GLN A 66 10.85 -12.62 0.20
N GLN A 67 10.09 -12.00 -0.72
CA GLN A 67 10.65 -11.42 -1.94
C GLN A 67 11.68 -10.34 -1.64
N MET A 68 11.39 -9.44 -0.71
CA MET A 68 12.29 -8.37 -0.30
C MET A 68 13.60 -8.91 0.30
N LEU A 69 13.51 -9.90 1.19
CA LEU A 69 14.67 -10.53 1.81
C LEU A 69 15.52 -11.30 0.80
N MET A 70 14.89 -12.03 -0.12
CA MET A 70 15.60 -12.74 -1.19
C MET A 70 16.33 -11.79 -2.13
N GLN A 71 15.70 -10.67 -2.51
CA GLN A 71 16.36 -9.65 -3.32
C GLN A 71 17.55 -9.02 -2.60
N ARG A 72 17.42 -8.75 -1.30
CA ARG A 72 18.52 -8.24 -0.48
C ARG A 72 19.68 -9.24 -0.43
N LEU A 73 19.39 -10.51 -0.16
CA LEU A 73 20.40 -11.56 -0.13
C LEU A 73 21.08 -11.74 -1.50
N ALA A 74 20.32 -11.74 -2.59
CA ALA A 74 20.86 -11.85 -3.94
C ALA A 74 21.84 -10.70 -4.26
N ARG A 75 21.48 -9.46 -3.87
CA ARG A 75 22.37 -8.31 -4.00
C ARG A 75 23.64 -8.47 -3.17
N GLU A 76 23.51 -8.90 -1.92
CA GLU A 76 24.65 -9.12 -1.02
C GLU A 76 25.61 -10.17 -1.56
N VAL A 77 25.09 -11.33 -1.99
CA VAL A 77 25.90 -12.40 -2.59
C VAL A 77 26.65 -11.90 -3.82
N VAL A 78 25.99 -11.15 -4.71
CA VAL A 78 26.62 -10.60 -5.93
C VAL A 78 27.68 -9.53 -5.61
N LEU A 79 27.52 -8.77 -4.52
CA LEU A 79 28.49 -7.74 -4.10
C LEU A 79 29.69 -8.32 -3.37
N GLN A 80 29.51 -9.40 -2.60
CA GLN A 80 30.57 -10.02 -1.80
C GLN A 80 31.37 -11.08 -2.54
N SER A 81 30.92 -11.52 -3.72
CA SER A 81 31.63 -12.54 -4.50
C SER A 81 32.42 -11.92 -5.64
N ASP A 82 33.73 -12.21 -5.67
CA ASP A 82 34.60 -11.98 -6.85
C ASP A 82 34.25 -13.02 -7.93
N LEU A 83 33.12 -12.81 -8.59
CA LEU A 83 32.64 -13.67 -9.66
C LEU A 83 33.48 -13.45 -10.92
N VAL A 84 34.44 -14.35 -11.15
CA VAL A 84 35.20 -14.42 -12.40
C VAL A 84 34.38 -15.18 -13.44
N ILE A 85 33.89 -14.46 -14.45
CA ILE A 85 33.15 -15.06 -15.57
C ILE A 85 34.16 -15.64 -16.55
N MET A 86 34.32 -16.96 -16.54
CA MET A 86 35.30 -17.67 -17.37
C MET A 86 34.86 -17.80 -18.84
N ASP A 87 33.55 -17.66 -19.12
CA ASP A 87 32.98 -17.80 -20.46
C ASP A 87 32.64 -16.43 -21.08
N PRO A 88 33.30 -16.04 -22.20
CA PRO A 88 33.02 -14.78 -22.90
C PRO A 88 31.58 -14.62 -23.38
N ALA A 89 30.86 -15.71 -23.69
CA ALA A 89 29.46 -15.66 -24.13
C ALA A 89 28.51 -15.26 -22.98
N LEU A 90 28.86 -15.60 -21.74
CA LEU A 90 28.09 -15.30 -20.54
C LEU A 90 28.37 -13.93 -19.94
N SER A 91 29.45 -13.26 -20.36
CA SER A 91 29.84 -11.94 -19.84
C SER A 91 28.73 -10.89 -20.05
N LYS A 92 28.13 -10.87 -21.25
CA LYS A 92 27.07 -9.89 -21.58
C LYS A 92 25.77 -10.12 -20.82
N SER A 93 25.34 -11.38 -20.68
CA SER A 93 24.10 -11.73 -19.97
C SER A 93 24.24 -11.52 -18.47
N TYR A 94 25.39 -11.84 -17.89
CA TYR A 94 25.68 -11.56 -16.48
C TYR A 94 25.74 -10.06 -16.20
N ALA A 95 26.37 -9.26 -17.06
CA ALA A 95 26.40 -7.81 -16.90
C ALA A 95 24.98 -7.21 -16.89
N GLN A 96 24.08 -7.71 -17.75
CA GLN A 96 22.66 -7.32 -17.77
C GLN A 96 21.91 -7.78 -16.52
N ALA A 97 22.11 -9.02 -16.07
CA ALA A 97 21.48 -9.54 -14.85
C ALA A 97 21.95 -8.80 -13.59
N LYS A 98 23.24 -8.47 -13.49
CA LYS A 98 23.82 -7.67 -12.41
C LYS A 98 23.26 -6.25 -12.40
N ALA A 99 23.13 -5.62 -13.57
CA ALA A 99 22.52 -4.29 -13.70
C ALA A 99 21.05 -4.29 -13.28
N ALA A 100 20.27 -5.32 -13.66
CA ALA A 100 18.88 -5.45 -13.25
C ALA A 100 18.70 -5.66 -11.73
N LEU A 101 19.61 -6.40 -11.10
CA LEU A 101 19.59 -6.64 -9.64
C LEU A 101 19.98 -5.39 -8.81
N LEU A 102 20.81 -4.51 -9.37
CA LEU A 102 21.29 -3.29 -8.71
C LEU A 102 20.50 -2.02 -9.08
N GLY A 103 19.75 -2.04 -10.20
CA GLY A 103 19.06 -0.87 -10.76
C GLY A 103 17.55 -0.82 -10.53
N GLY A 104 16.97 -1.72 -9.71
CA GLY A 104 15.54 -1.69 -9.39
C GLY A 104 15.21 -0.62 -8.34
N ASN A 105 14.49 0.42 -8.75
CA ASN A 105 13.88 1.46 -7.92
C ASN A 105 12.49 1.03 -7.47
#